data_AF-A0A5P8NCG5-F1
#
_entry.id   AF-A0A5P8NCG5-F1
#
_cell.length_a   1.000
_cell.length_b   1.000
_cell.length_c   1.000
_cell.angle_alpha   90.00
_cell.angle_beta   90.00
_cell.angle_gamma   90.00
#
_symmetry.space_group_name_H-M   'P 1'
#
loop_
_entity.id
_entity.type
_entity.pdbx_description
1 polymer ?
#
loop_
_entity_poly.entity_id
_entity_poly.type
_entity_poly.pdbx_seq_one_letter_code
_entity_poly.pdbx_strand_id
1 'polypeptide(L)'
;MRSGLNNIQWCVGCGDTLIIGAIKKAFSDLGIESHNRVVVSGVGCSGKASQYIDGYAAETLHGRTLPFATGVKMANPNLTVLATGGDGDGYGIGMGHFIHACKRDLDITYIVMDNENYALTTGQASPTTPIGAKTKTTPEGNISEPFDPIGIAEKAGCRFAKRADSIKFAEMKDIIKEAITHKGFSIVNIHQACPSFKRW
;
A
#
# COMPACT_ATOMS: atom_id res chain seq x y z
N MET A 1 -4.46 -3.07 -24.35
CA MET A 1 -3.53 -2.53 -23.33
C MET A 1 -4.14 -1.27 -22.75
N ARG A 2 -4.13 -1.07 -21.43
CA ARG A 2 -4.72 0.13 -20.79
C ARG A 2 -3.90 1.37 -21.19
N SER A 3 -4.55 2.44 -21.67
CA SER A 3 -3.89 3.70 -22.04
C SER A 3 -3.85 4.67 -20.85
N GLY A 4 -2.96 5.67 -20.88
CA GLY A 4 -2.94 6.73 -19.87
C GLY A 4 -2.36 6.36 -18.50
N LEU A 5 -1.65 5.23 -18.37
CA LEU A 5 -1.03 4.78 -17.11
C LEU A 5 0.02 5.76 -16.52
N ASN A 6 0.45 6.74 -17.32
CA ASN A 6 1.37 7.79 -16.91
C ASN A 6 0.67 9.14 -16.67
N ASN A 7 -0.65 9.23 -16.85
CA ASN A 7 -1.43 10.42 -16.54
C ASN A 7 -1.86 10.39 -15.06
N ILE A 8 -0.87 10.60 -14.18
CA ILE A 8 -1.07 10.56 -12.72
C ILE A 8 -1.83 11.80 -12.28
N GLN A 9 -2.95 11.60 -11.57
CA GLN A 9 -3.84 12.66 -11.11
C GLN A 9 -3.58 13.10 -9.67
N TRP A 10 -2.53 12.59 -9.03
CA TRP A 10 -2.17 13.01 -7.67
C TRP A 10 -1.58 14.42 -7.66
N CYS A 11 -1.65 15.04 -6.48
CA CYS A 11 -1.13 16.37 -6.26
C CYS A 11 0.38 16.44 -6.53
N VAL A 12 0.86 17.61 -7.00
CA VAL A 12 2.29 17.85 -7.21
C VAL A 12 3.04 17.65 -5.89
N GLY A 13 4.09 16.83 -5.91
CA GLY A 13 4.88 16.47 -4.73
C GLY A 13 4.33 15.30 -3.92
N CYS A 14 3.25 14.64 -4.36
CA CYS A 14 2.75 13.44 -3.70
C CYS A 14 3.75 12.28 -3.76
N GLY A 15 4.08 11.69 -2.61
CA GLY A 15 5.02 10.57 -2.48
C GLY A 15 4.56 9.29 -3.18
N ASP A 16 3.25 9.10 -3.35
CA ASP A 16 2.68 7.95 -4.08
C ASP A 16 3.26 7.84 -5.51
N THR A 17 3.61 8.97 -6.14
CA THR A 17 4.23 9.00 -7.47
C THR A 17 5.56 8.25 -7.50
N LEU A 18 6.39 8.43 -6.46
CA LEU A 18 7.67 7.73 -6.32
C LEU A 18 7.46 6.24 -6.06
N ILE A 19 6.46 5.89 -5.25
CA ILE A 19 6.10 4.50 -4.95
C ILE A 19 5.69 3.76 -6.24
N ILE A 20 4.83 4.36 -7.07
CA ILE A 20 4.44 3.77 -8.36
C ILE A 20 5.66 3.60 -9.29
N GLY A 21 6.55 4.60 -9.33
CA GLY A 21 7.79 4.51 -10.09
C GLY A 21 8.66 3.33 -9.64
N ALA A 22 8.80 3.13 -8.33
CA ALA A 22 9.58 2.05 -7.76
C ALA A 22 8.94 0.68 -8.01
N ILE A 23 7.61 0.54 -7.90
CA ILE A 23 6.89 -0.69 -8.24
C ILE A 23 7.09 -1.05 -9.72
N LYS A 24 6.91 -0.08 -10.63
CA LYS A 24 7.13 -0.30 -12.08
C LYS A 24 8.56 -0.76 -12.37
N LYS A 25 9.55 -0.12 -11.73
CA LYS A 25 10.96 -0.51 -11.89
C LYS A 25 11.26 -1.87 -11.28
N ALA A 26 10.66 -2.21 -10.13
CA ALA A 26 10.80 -3.52 -9.51
C ALA A 26 10.27 -4.64 -10.42
N PHE A 27 9.08 -4.47 -11.01
CA PHE A 27 8.58 -5.43 -12.00
C PHE A 27 9.48 -5.55 -13.22
N SER A 28 9.98 -4.42 -13.75
CA SER A 28 10.90 -4.42 -14.88
C SER A 28 12.23 -5.12 -14.55
N ASP A 29 12.81 -4.87 -13.38
CA ASP A 29 14.05 -5.50 -12.92
C ASP A 29 13.89 -7.02 -12.74
N LEU A 30 12.70 -7.47 -12.33
CA LEU A 30 12.38 -8.88 -12.10
C LEU A 30 11.90 -9.60 -13.38
N GLY A 31 11.72 -8.89 -14.50
CA GLY A 31 11.21 -9.46 -15.74
C GLY A 31 9.77 -9.96 -15.65
N ILE A 32 8.95 -9.42 -14.73
CA ILE A 32 7.57 -9.85 -14.53
C ILE A 32 6.68 -9.17 -15.57
N GLU A 33 6.30 -9.94 -16.57
CA GLU A 33 5.46 -9.46 -17.67
C GLU A 33 4.06 -9.08 -17.19
N SER A 34 3.45 -8.10 -17.86
CA SER A 34 2.15 -7.52 -17.47
C SER A 34 1.02 -8.56 -17.41
N HIS A 35 1.06 -9.60 -18.25
CA HIS A 35 0.05 -10.68 -18.25
C HIS A 35 0.23 -11.70 -17.12
N ASN A 36 1.37 -11.68 -16.41
CA ASN A 36 1.67 -12.57 -15.28
C ASN A 36 1.45 -11.90 -13.92
N ARG A 37 0.87 -10.69 -13.89
CA ARG A 37 0.65 -9.95 -12.66
C ARG A 37 -0.73 -9.30 -12.56
N VAL A 38 -1.21 -9.19 -11.32
CA VAL A 38 -2.46 -8.53 -10.96
C VAL A 38 -2.19 -7.50 -9.87
N VAL A 39 -2.64 -6.26 -10.09
CA VAL A 39 -2.60 -5.20 -9.08
C VAL A 39 -3.98 -4.99 -8.49
N VAL A 40 -4.14 -5.30 -7.21
CA VAL A 40 -5.38 -5.11 -6.47
C VAL A 40 -5.22 -3.90 -5.57
N SER A 41 -6.19 -3.00 -5.58
CA SER A 41 -6.19 -1.82 -4.72
C SER A 41 -7.51 -1.61 -3.99
N GLY A 42 -7.44 -0.89 -2.88
CA GLY A 42 -8.61 -0.46 -2.11
C GLY A 42 -9.08 0.92 -2.55
N VAL A 43 -9.64 1.68 -1.61
CA VAL A 43 -10.14 3.05 -1.87
C VAL A 43 -9.28 4.08 -1.15
N GLY A 44 -8.89 5.13 -1.86
CA GLY A 44 -8.03 6.20 -1.37
C GLY A 44 -7.20 6.82 -2.49
N CYS A 45 -6.34 7.80 -2.17
CA CYS A 45 -5.36 8.28 -3.14
C CYS A 45 -4.49 7.12 -3.62
N SER A 46 -3.93 6.36 -2.67
CA SER A 46 -3.22 5.10 -2.89
C SER A 46 -4.05 4.05 -3.63
N GLY A 47 -5.38 4.04 -3.45
CA GLY A 47 -6.32 3.16 -4.16
C GLY A 47 -6.25 3.30 -5.68
N LYS A 48 -5.84 4.46 -6.20
CA LYS A 48 -5.66 4.66 -7.65
C LYS A 48 -4.44 3.94 -8.23
N ALA A 49 -3.58 3.33 -7.40
CA ALA A 49 -2.36 2.64 -7.85
C ALA A 49 -2.62 1.59 -8.95
N SER A 50 -3.71 0.83 -8.82
CA SER A 50 -4.09 -0.18 -9.81
C SER A 50 -4.37 0.43 -11.20
N GLN A 51 -4.75 1.71 -11.28
CA GLN A 51 -4.95 2.45 -12.52
C GLN A 51 -3.63 2.91 -13.18
N TYR A 52 -2.53 2.97 -12.42
CA TYR A 52 -1.25 3.51 -12.90
C TYR A 52 -0.19 2.46 -13.16
N ILE A 53 -0.37 1.22 -12.71
CA ILE A 53 0.56 0.11 -12.94
C ILE A 53 0.00 -0.81 -14.05
N ASP A 54 0.82 -1.15 -15.05
CA ASP A 54 0.43 -2.05 -16.15
C ASP A 54 0.22 -3.50 -15.67
N GLY A 55 -0.62 -4.24 -16.40
CA GLY A 55 -1.05 -5.60 -16.08
C GLY A 55 -2.55 -5.73 -15.90
N TYR A 56 -3.02 -6.83 -15.31
CA TYR A 56 -4.39 -6.94 -14.83
C TYR A 56 -4.56 -6.12 -13.55
N ALA A 57 -5.75 -5.57 -13.33
CA ALA A 57 -5.99 -4.69 -12.19
C ALA A 57 -7.44 -4.77 -11.69
N ALA A 58 -7.61 -4.57 -10.39
CA ALA A 58 -8.90 -4.40 -9.74
C ALA A 58 -8.80 -3.33 -8.66
N GLU A 59 -9.56 -2.25 -8.82
CA GLU A 59 -9.88 -1.34 -7.72
C GLU A 59 -11.15 -1.87 -7.05
N THR A 60 -11.05 -2.13 -5.75
CA THR A 60 -12.07 -2.88 -5.00
C THR A 60 -12.82 -1.97 -4.04
N LEU A 61 -13.30 -2.51 -2.92
CA LEU A 61 -13.96 -1.73 -1.88
C LEU A 61 -12.96 -1.32 -0.79
N HIS A 62 -13.31 -0.28 -0.05
CA HIS A 62 -12.46 0.25 1.02
C HIS A 62 -12.14 -0.84 2.06
N GLY A 63 -10.85 -1.10 2.27
CA GLY A 63 -10.29 -2.15 3.12
C GLY A 63 -10.64 -3.58 2.69
N ARG A 64 -11.00 -3.81 1.42
CA ARG A 64 -11.28 -5.14 0.87
C ARG A 64 -10.25 -5.60 -0.16
N THR A 65 -9.14 -4.87 -0.26
CA THR A 65 -7.95 -5.21 -1.08
C THR A 65 -7.46 -6.63 -0.82
N LEU A 66 -7.20 -6.99 0.44
CA LEU A 66 -6.59 -8.27 0.81
C LEU A 66 -7.53 -9.48 0.64
N PRO A 67 -8.83 -9.41 1.00
CA PRO A 67 -9.79 -10.47 0.65
C PRO A 67 -9.88 -10.72 -0.85
N PHE A 68 -9.90 -9.67 -1.66
CA PHE A 68 -9.95 -9.81 -3.12
C PHE A 68 -8.65 -10.41 -3.66
N ALA A 69 -7.49 -9.88 -3.23
CA ALA A 69 -6.17 -10.40 -3.60
C ALA A 69 -5.99 -11.88 -3.20
N THR A 70 -6.53 -12.26 -2.04
CA THR A 70 -6.58 -13.66 -1.57
C THR A 70 -7.33 -14.54 -2.57
N GLY A 71 -8.53 -14.12 -2.98
CA GLY A 71 -9.31 -14.83 -3.99
C GLY A 71 -8.55 -14.98 -5.32
N VAL A 72 -7.93 -13.90 -5.80
CA VAL A 72 -7.10 -13.93 -7.02
C VAL A 72 -5.96 -14.94 -6.90
N LYS A 73 -5.18 -14.89 -5.81
CA LYS A 73 -4.02 -15.77 -5.62
C LYS A 73 -4.42 -17.23 -5.45
N MET A 74 -5.54 -17.50 -4.78
CA MET A 74 -6.06 -18.86 -4.63
C MET A 74 -6.62 -19.42 -5.95
N ALA A 75 -7.26 -18.58 -6.77
CA ALA A 75 -7.81 -19.00 -8.05
C ALA A 75 -6.72 -19.25 -9.11
N ASN A 76 -5.64 -18.48 -9.09
CA ASN A 76 -4.48 -18.70 -9.97
C ASN A 76 -3.16 -18.45 -9.23
N PRO A 77 -2.56 -19.50 -8.64
CA PRO A 77 -1.31 -19.40 -7.87
C PRO A 77 -0.09 -18.94 -8.67
N ASN A 78 -0.13 -19.04 -10.01
CA ASN A 78 0.99 -18.67 -10.88
C ASN A 78 1.11 -17.15 -11.09
N LEU A 79 0.07 -16.38 -10.76
CA LEU A 79 0.10 -14.93 -10.89
C LEU A 79 0.93 -14.29 -9.75
N THR A 80 1.69 -13.27 -10.11
CA THR A 80 2.25 -12.32 -9.14
C THR A 80 1.13 -11.37 -8.71
N VAL A 81 0.73 -11.44 -7.44
CA VAL A 81 -0.37 -10.61 -6.91
C VAL A 81 0.21 -9.51 -6.04
N LEU A 82 0.00 -8.26 -6.46
CA LEU A 82 0.38 -7.07 -5.73
C LEU A 82 -0.87 -6.38 -5.20
N ALA A 83 -1.03 -6.36 -3.88
CA ALA A 83 -2.02 -5.56 -3.18
C ALA A 83 -1.43 -4.17 -2.85
N THR A 84 -2.25 -3.13 -2.97
CA THR A 84 -1.88 -1.75 -2.62
C THR A 84 -2.99 -1.06 -1.83
N GLY A 85 -2.63 -0.24 -0.86
CA GLY A 85 -3.61 0.50 -0.06
C GLY A 85 -2.97 1.66 0.70
N GLY A 86 -3.80 2.50 1.31
CA GLY A 86 -3.35 3.52 2.26
C GLY A 86 -3.33 2.95 3.67
N ASP A 87 -2.69 3.66 4.58
CA ASP A 87 -2.77 3.45 6.02
C ASP A 87 -4.21 3.33 6.54
N GLY A 88 -5.13 4.20 6.09
CA GLY A 88 -6.55 4.08 6.43
C GLY A 88 -7.28 2.89 5.87
N ASP A 89 -6.98 2.56 4.61
CA ASP A 89 -7.57 1.41 3.92
C ASP A 89 -7.13 0.10 4.57
N GLY A 90 -5.83 -0.02 4.86
CA GLY A 90 -5.20 -1.23 5.40
C GLY A 90 -5.33 -1.38 6.91
N TYR A 91 -5.03 -0.33 7.68
CA TYR A 91 -4.97 -0.38 9.14
C TYR A 91 -6.20 0.20 9.83
N GLY A 92 -7.09 0.86 9.08
CA GLY A 92 -8.40 1.27 9.56
C GLY A 92 -9.41 0.16 9.32
N ILE A 93 -10.27 0.35 8.31
CA ILE A 93 -11.35 -0.59 8.00
C ILE A 93 -10.87 -1.97 7.50
N GLY A 94 -9.64 -2.06 6.99
CA GLY A 94 -9.03 -3.31 6.51
C GLY A 94 -8.29 -4.14 7.55
N MET A 95 -8.13 -3.65 8.79
CA MET A 95 -7.19 -4.21 9.78
C MET A 95 -7.41 -5.71 10.04
N GLY A 96 -8.66 -6.14 10.19
CA GLY A 96 -8.98 -7.54 10.42
C GLY A 96 -8.49 -8.44 9.28
N HIS A 97 -8.63 -8.00 8.03
CA HIS A 97 -8.15 -8.76 6.88
C HIS A 97 -6.62 -8.76 6.77
N PHE A 98 -5.97 -7.66 7.15
CA PHE A 98 -4.51 -7.58 7.21
C PHE A 98 -3.91 -8.59 8.18
N ILE A 99 -4.42 -8.64 9.41
CA ILE A 99 -3.97 -9.62 10.42
C ILE A 99 -4.14 -11.05 9.91
N HIS A 100 -5.29 -11.36 9.28
CA HIS A 100 -5.51 -12.69 8.75
C HIS A 100 -4.74 -12.99 7.46
N ALA A 101 -4.30 -11.99 6.69
CA ALA A 101 -3.42 -12.18 5.55
C ALA A 101 -2.03 -12.62 6.01
N CYS A 102 -1.47 -11.97 7.05
CA CYS A 102 -0.24 -12.42 7.72
C CYS A 102 -0.36 -13.90 8.12
N LYS A 103 -1.45 -14.27 8.81
CA LYS A 103 -1.63 -15.64 9.33
C LYS A 103 -1.80 -16.70 8.23
N ARG A 104 -2.40 -16.35 7.09
CA ARG A 104 -2.60 -17.29 5.96
C ARG A 104 -1.34 -17.46 5.12
N ASP A 105 -0.43 -16.48 5.15
CA ASP A 105 0.87 -16.54 4.49
C ASP A 105 0.79 -16.89 3.00
N LEU A 106 -0.26 -16.42 2.32
CA LEU A 106 -0.38 -16.57 0.87
C LEU A 106 0.61 -15.65 0.18
N ASP A 107 1.23 -16.15 -0.90
CA ASP A 107 2.21 -15.44 -1.74
C ASP A 107 1.60 -14.20 -2.45
N ILE A 108 1.47 -13.14 -1.67
CA ILE A 108 0.86 -11.85 -2.00
C ILE A 108 1.75 -10.77 -1.37
N THR A 109 2.16 -9.81 -2.18
CA THR A 109 2.84 -8.61 -1.69
C THR A 109 1.83 -7.52 -1.40
N TYR A 110 1.84 -6.97 -0.19
CA TYR A 110 1.03 -5.83 0.19
C TYR A 110 1.91 -4.60 0.42
N ILE A 111 1.67 -3.55 -0.36
CA ILE A 111 2.33 -2.25 -0.20
C ILE A 111 1.34 -1.26 0.38
N VAL A 112 1.65 -0.75 1.57
CA VAL A 112 0.88 0.32 2.21
C VAL A 112 1.59 1.64 2.01
N MET A 113 0.89 2.60 1.41
CA MET A 113 1.34 3.96 1.16
C MET A 113 0.89 4.84 2.33
N ASP A 114 1.75 4.98 3.33
CA ASP A 114 1.43 5.56 4.64
C ASP A 114 1.76 7.06 4.67
N ASN A 115 0.75 7.90 4.48
CA ASN A 115 0.85 9.36 4.64
C ASN A 115 0.26 9.86 5.97
N GLU A 116 -0.11 8.95 6.86
CA GLU A 116 -0.62 9.28 8.18
C GLU A 116 -1.91 10.15 8.15
N ASN A 117 -2.71 10.10 7.08
CA ASN A 117 -4.01 10.77 7.00
C ASN A 117 -4.95 10.21 5.90
N TYR A 118 -6.25 10.54 5.96
CA TYR A 118 -7.19 10.19 4.88
C TYR A 118 -7.25 11.29 3.82
N ALA A 119 -6.24 11.33 2.95
CA ALA A 119 -6.07 12.42 1.98
C ALA A 119 -7.24 12.56 0.99
N LEU A 120 -7.76 11.44 0.44
CA LEU A 120 -8.83 11.48 -0.56
C LEU A 120 -10.13 12.05 0.00
N THR A 121 -10.43 11.77 1.28
CA THR A 121 -11.58 12.32 2.00
C THR A 121 -11.29 13.66 2.65
N THR A 122 -10.16 14.28 2.29
CA THR A 122 -9.73 15.64 2.64
C THR A 122 -9.02 15.85 3.98
N GLY A 123 -8.28 14.84 4.46
CA GLY A 123 -7.27 15.02 5.52
C GLY A 123 -7.77 14.80 6.95
N GLN A 124 -8.56 13.74 7.17
CA GLN A 124 -8.88 13.23 8.51
C GLN A 124 -7.71 12.44 9.09
N ALA A 125 -7.68 12.30 10.42
CA ALA A 125 -6.73 11.40 11.10
C ALA A 125 -6.92 9.94 10.64
N SER A 126 -5.81 9.26 10.44
CA SER A 126 -5.69 7.84 10.17
C SER A 126 -5.17 7.09 11.41
N PRO A 127 -5.13 5.75 11.38
CA PRO A 127 -4.55 4.95 12.46
C PRO A 127 -3.03 5.13 12.66
N THR A 128 -2.33 5.77 11.72
CA THR A 128 -0.89 6.06 11.82
C THR A 128 -0.61 7.55 12.07
N THR A 129 -1.64 8.40 12.17
CA THR A 129 -1.49 9.81 12.53
C THR A 129 -0.77 9.98 13.89
N PRO A 130 0.34 10.71 13.99
CA PRO A 130 1.05 10.92 15.24
C PRO A 130 0.21 11.62 16.31
N ILE A 131 0.50 11.37 17.59
CA ILE A 131 -0.11 12.12 18.70
C ILE A 131 0.19 13.61 18.53
N GLY A 132 -0.81 14.45 18.81
CA GLY A 132 -0.73 15.90 18.70
C GLY A 132 -0.85 16.44 17.26
N ALA A 133 -0.77 15.58 16.24
CA ALA A 133 -0.97 16.02 14.86
C ALA A 133 -2.40 16.52 14.65
N LYS A 134 -2.52 17.76 14.16
CA LYS A 134 -3.81 18.40 13.89
C LYS A 134 -4.32 18.02 12.51
N THR A 135 -5.55 17.52 12.45
CA THR A 135 -6.22 17.14 11.20
C THR A 135 -7.60 17.78 11.15
N LYS A 136 -8.36 17.58 10.05
CA LYS A 136 -9.73 18.12 9.96
C LYS A 136 -10.69 17.58 11.03
N THR A 137 -10.50 16.34 11.48
CA THR A 137 -11.35 15.71 12.51
C THR A 137 -10.74 15.74 13.90
N THR A 138 -9.44 16.05 14.01
CA THR A 138 -8.72 16.24 15.27
C THR A 138 -8.09 17.64 15.31
N PRO A 139 -8.89 18.73 15.33
CA PRO A 139 -8.38 20.09 15.27
C PRO A 139 -7.51 20.47 16.49
N GLU A 140 -7.77 19.83 17.63
CA GLU A 140 -6.97 19.99 18.86
C GLU A 140 -5.77 19.04 18.94
N GLY A 141 -5.57 18.22 17.90
CA GLY A 141 -4.52 17.20 17.84
C GLY A 141 -5.08 15.79 18.05
N ASN A 142 -4.46 14.80 17.40
CA ASN A 142 -4.78 13.40 17.62
C ASN A 142 -4.38 12.98 19.05
N ILE A 143 -5.28 12.28 19.73
CA ILE A 143 -5.09 11.81 21.11
C ILE A 143 -4.76 10.32 21.20
N SER A 144 -4.96 9.58 20.11
CA SER A 144 -4.76 8.14 20.05
C SER A 144 -3.32 7.81 19.65
N GLU A 145 -2.68 6.85 20.32
CA GLU A 145 -1.38 6.34 19.90
C GLU A 145 -1.47 5.79 18.47
N PRO A 146 -0.55 6.18 17.56
CA PRO A 146 -0.52 5.62 16.22
C PRO A 146 -0.13 4.15 16.29
N PHE A 147 -0.71 3.34 15.43
CA PHE A 147 -0.28 1.97 15.25
C PHE A 147 1.17 1.90 14.76
N ASP A 148 1.90 0.91 15.24
CA ASP A 148 3.15 0.44 14.63
C ASP A 148 2.80 -0.67 13.63
N PRO A 149 2.74 -0.40 12.31
CA PRO A 149 2.25 -1.39 11.36
C PRO A 149 3.14 -2.62 11.26
N ILE A 150 4.46 -2.44 11.41
CA ILE A 150 5.41 -3.55 11.34
C ILE A 150 5.35 -4.38 12.62
N GLY A 151 5.31 -3.75 13.79
CA GLY A 151 5.11 -4.48 15.04
C GLY A 151 3.79 -5.25 15.07
N ILE A 152 2.71 -4.71 14.48
CA ILE A 152 1.45 -5.45 14.31
C ILE A 152 1.63 -6.63 13.35
N ALA A 153 2.28 -6.43 12.20
CA ALA A 153 2.54 -7.48 11.23
C ALA A 153 3.30 -8.66 11.86
N GLU A 154 4.40 -8.35 12.55
CA GLU A 154 5.25 -9.35 13.22
C GLU A 154 4.44 -10.12 14.28
N LYS A 155 3.66 -9.42 15.12
CA LYS A 155 2.77 -10.06 16.12
C LYS A 155 1.64 -10.88 15.48
N ALA A 156 1.19 -10.49 14.29
CA ALA A 156 0.20 -11.26 13.52
C ALA A 156 0.81 -12.48 12.81
N GLY A 157 2.14 -12.64 12.84
CA GLY A 157 2.87 -13.77 12.26
C GLY A 157 3.34 -13.58 10.82
N CYS A 158 3.38 -12.34 10.31
CA CYS A 158 3.98 -12.05 9.00
C CYS A 158 5.48 -12.41 9.01
N ARG A 159 5.94 -13.18 8.00
CA ARG A 159 7.35 -13.59 7.86
C ARG A 159 8.21 -12.55 7.16
N PHE A 160 7.58 -11.66 6.40
CA PHE A 160 8.22 -10.53 5.77
C PHE A 160 7.45 -9.26 6.10
N ALA A 161 8.05 -8.39 6.90
CA ALA A 161 7.51 -7.09 7.24
C ALA A 161 8.66 -6.06 7.21
N LYS A 162 8.57 -5.04 6.35
CA LYS A 162 9.62 -4.01 6.23
C LYS A 162 9.02 -2.61 6.17
N ARG A 163 9.78 -1.63 6.67
CA ARG A 163 9.53 -0.20 6.42
C ARG A 163 10.39 0.29 5.27
N ALA A 164 9.88 1.25 4.51
CA ALA A 164 10.66 2.04 3.57
C ALA A 164 10.20 3.50 3.61
N ASP A 165 10.97 4.39 2.98
CA ASP A 165 10.57 5.78 2.78
C ASP A 165 10.57 6.10 1.29
N SER A 166 9.49 6.74 0.81
CA SER A 166 9.32 7.13 -0.59
C SER A 166 10.46 8.00 -1.13
N ILE A 167 11.13 8.82 -0.29
CA ILE A 167 12.23 9.68 -0.72
C ILE A 167 13.53 8.89 -0.98
N LYS A 168 13.67 7.69 -0.38
CA LYS A 168 14.81 6.80 -0.56
C LYS A 168 14.54 5.81 -1.68
N PHE A 169 14.35 6.33 -2.90
CA PHE A 169 13.83 5.56 -4.04
C PHE A 169 14.58 4.24 -4.32
N ALA A 170 15.91 4.24 -4.30
CA ALA A 170 16.70 3.03 -4.59
C ALA A 170 16.47 1.94 -3.54
N GLU A 171 16.56 2.29 -2.26
CA GLU A 171 16.32 1.39 -1.12
C GLU A 171 14.87 0.85 -1.14
N MET A 172 13.89 1.74 -1.32
CA MET A 172 12.48 1.36 -1.44
C MET A 172 12.25 0.37 -2.58
N LYS A 173 12.82 0.62 -3.77
CA LYS A 173 12.70 -0.27 -4.92
C LYS A 173 13.29 -1.65 -4.63
N ASP A 174 14.46 -1.72 -3.98
CA ASP A 174 15.09 -3.00 -3.64
C ASP A 174 14.27 -3.77 -2.59
N ILE A 175 13.73 -3.10 -1.57
CA ILE A 175 12.79 -3.70 -0.60
C ILE A 175 11.54 -4.24 -1.30
N ILE A 176 10.96 -3.49 -2.26
CA ILE A 176 9.80 -3.96 -3.03
C ILE A 176 10.15 -5.21 -3.84
N LYS A 177 11.34 -5.29 -4.45
CA LYS A 177 11.78 -6.50 -5.18
C LYS A 177 11.91 -7.71 -4.26
N GLU A 178 12.47 -7.52 -3.07
CA GLU A 178 12.53 -8.56 -2.05
C GLU A 178 11.13 -9.01 -1.63
N ALA A 179 10.21 -8.08 -1.42
CA ALA A 179 8.84 -8.38 -1.05
C ALA A 179 8.09 -9.18 -2.13
N ILE A 180 8.30 -8.84 -3.41
CA ILE A 180 7.71 -9.54 -4.57
C ILE A 180 8.27 -10.94 -4.75
N THR A 181 9.56 -11.15 -4.44
CA THR A 181 10.21 -12.46 -4.62
C THR A 181 10.08 -13.38 -3.39
N HIS A 182 9.69 -12.83 -2.24
CA HIS A 182 9.39 -13.58 -1.02
C HIS A 182 8.28 -14.62 -1.26
N LYS A 183 8.47 -15.84 -0.74
CA LYS A 183 7.46 -16.92 -0.82
C LYS A 183 6.60 -16.92 0.43
N GLY A 184 5.52 -16.15 0.37
CA GLY A 184 4.60 -15.97 1.48
C GLY A 184 3.97 -14.58 1.45
N PHE A 185 3.21 -14.24 2.48
CA PHE A 185 2.65 -12.91 2.56
C PHE A 185 3.74 -11.91 2.98
N SER A 186 3.94 -10.87 2.18
CA SER A 186 4.92 -9.81 2.46
C SER A 186 4.23 -8.46 2.61
N ILE A 187 4.60 -7.69 3.63
CA ILE A 187 4.12 -6.32 3.85
C ILE A 187 5.28 -5.33 3.82
N VAL A 188 5.12 -4.28 3.02
CA VAL A 188 6.01 -3.11 3.02
C VAL A 188 5.19 -1.88 3.39
N ASN A 189 5.47 -1.31 4.57
CA ASN A 189 4.91 -0.02 4.98
C ASN A 189 5.82 1.10 4.49
N ILE A 190 5.36 1.88 3.51
CA ILE A 190 6.15 2.94 2.90
C ILE A 190 5.65 4.29 3.41
N HIS A 191 6.47 4.95 4.22
CA HIS A 191 6.21 6.31 4.64
C HIS A 191 6.33 7.26 3.44
N GLN A 192 5.34 8.15 3.27
CA GLN A 192 5.25 9.01 2.10
C GLN A 192 4.65 10.39 2.38
N ALA A 193 5.04 11.36 1.56
CA ALA A 193 4.61 12.75 1.69
C ALA A 193 3.23 13.02 1.06
N CYS A 194 2.32 13.60 1.85
CA CYS A 194 1.05 14.14 1.37
C CYS A 194 1.06 15.68 1.42
N PRO A 195 1.49 16.38 0.34
CA PRO A 195 1.69 17.83 0.35
C PRO A 195 0.38 18.60 0.59
N SER A 196 -0.77 18.03 0.24
CA SER A 196 -2.05 18.71 0.38
C SER A 196 -2.54 18.80 1.82
N PHE A 197 -2.29 17.80 2.68
CA PHE A 197 -2.90 17.71 4.00
C PHE A 197 -1.93 17.46 5.17
N LYS A 198 -0.81 16.77 4.95
CA LYS A 198 0.18 16.50 6.01
C LYS A 198 0.99 17.77 6.30
N ARG A 199 1.13 18.14 7.58
CA ARG A 199 1.78 19.40 8.04
C ARG A 199 2.76 19.21 9.19
N TRP A 200 3.08 17.97 9.51
CA TRP A 200 4.04 17.56 10.53
C TRP A 200 5.16 16.74 9.91
#